data_AF-A0A829Q7E4-F1
#
_entry.id   AF-A0A829Q7E4-F1
#
_cell.length_a   1.000
_cell.length_b   1.000
_cell.length_c   1.000
_cell.angle_alpha   90.00
_cell.angle_beta   90.00
_cell.angle_gamma   90.00
#
_symmetry.space_group_name_H-M   'P 1'
#
loop_
_entity.id
_entity.type
_entity.pdbx_description
1 polymer ?
#
loop_
_entity_poly.entity_id
_entity_poly.type
_entity_poly.pdbx_seq_one_letter_code
_entity_poly.pdbx_strand_id
1 'polypeptide(L)'
;MDLADVAAAAAVRHRGQEHPGCGTNSCVRAVLLVGTPAIWWLAVPVLLWATWATVVRRDWRYAAALVGYCAGWLPWFANIDRQMYFFYATPMVPFLVMMIAFIIGDFLRKPTDNPERKKLRMFIATFYLALVVTNFAWLYPILTGAAISPFMWNMEMWLPSWR
;
A
#
# COMPACT_ATOMS: atom_id res chain seq x y z
N MET A 1 -1.20 -20.83 11.42
CA MET A 1 -1.62 -19.49 10.93
C MET A 1 -0.54 -19.08 9.96
N ASP A 2 -0.60 -19.64 8.75
CA ASP A 2 0.50 -19.54 7.79
C ASP A 2 0.56 -18.14 7.20
N LEU A 3 1.77 -17.62 7.02
CA LEU A 3 2.06 -16.35 6.35
C LEU A 3 1.62 -16.33 4.87
N ALA A 4 1.02 -17.42 4.38
CA ALA A 4 0.57 -17.64 3.01
C ALA A 4 -0.71 -16.86 2.64
N ASP A 5 -1.54 -16.44 3.61
CA ASP A 5 -2.83 -15.80 3.30
C ASP A 5 -2.75 -14.29 3.00
N VAL A 6 -1.59 -13.66 3.23
CA VAL A 6 -1.39 -12.22 3.02
C VAL A 6 -1.28 -11.86 1.54
N ALA A 7 -0.94 -12.81 0.67
CA ALA A 7 -0.79 -12.62 -0.77
C ALA A 7 -1.61 -13.66 -1.54
N ALA A 8 -2.94 -13.50 -1.56
CA ALA A 8 -3.79 -14.36 -2.39
C ALA A 8 -3.45 -14.16 -3.89
N ALA A 9 -2.58 -15.03 -4.41
CA ALA A 9 -2.13 -15.07 -5.79
C ALA A 9 -2.86 -16.18 -6.54
N ALA A 10 -3.81 -15.83 -7.42
CA ALA A 10 -4.35 -16.81 -8.38
C ALA A 10 -3.46 -16.80 -9.64
N ALA A 11 -2.30 -17.44 -9.58
CA ALA A 11 -1.38 -17.53 -10.72
C ALA A 11 -1.73 -18.70 -11.64
N VAL A 12 -2.35 -18.40 -12.79
CA VAL A 12 -2.60 -19.38 -13.86
C VAL A 12 -1.43 -19.34 -14.84
N ARG A 13 -0.72 -20.46 -14.97
CA ARG A 13 0.41 -20.63 -15.89
C ARG A 13 -0.06 -21.31 -17.18
N HIS A 14 -0.20 -20.54 -18.25
CA HIS A 14 -0.51 -21.11 -19.57
C HIS A 14 0.80 -21.42 -20.30
N ARG A 15 1.08 -22.72 -20.57
CA ARG A 15 2.13 -23.13 -21.51
C ARG A 15 1.50 -23.24 -22.89
N GLY A 16 1.99 -22.48 -23.87
CA GLY A 16 1.77 -22.78 -25.29
C GLY A 16 0.78 -21.93 -26.09
N GLN A 17 0.48 -20.68 -25.70
CA GLN A 17 -0.19 -19.75 -26.63
C GLN A 17 0.52 -18.40 -26.64
N GLU A 18 0.93 -17.93 -27.82
CA GLU A 18 1.43 -16.57 -28.03
C GLU A 18 0.34 -15.58 -27.60
N HIS A 19 0.49 -15.00 -26.41
CA HIS A 19 -0.38 -13.94 -25.92
C HIS A 19 0.21 -12.59 -26.35
N PRO A 20 -0.55 -11.72 -27.04
CA PRO A 20 -0.07 -10.39 -27.39
C PRO A 20 0.34 -9.63 -26.11
N GLY A 21 1.62 -9.29 -26.00
CA GLY A 21 2.22 -8.62 -24.84
C GLY A 21 3.27 -9.44 -24.08
N CYS A 22 3.31 -10.76 -24.26
CA CYS A 22 4.28 -11.64 -23.62
C CYS A 22 5.15 -12.29 -24.70
N GLY A 23 6.29 -11.66 -25.02
CA GLY A 23 7.22 -12.08 -26.08
C GLY A 23 8.01 -13.37 -25.80
N THR A 24 7.43 -14.31 -25.03
CA THR A 24 8.08 -15.57 -24.61
C THR A 24 7.08 -16.73 -24.58
N ASN A 25 7.55 -17.96 -24.83
CA ASN A 25 6.73 -19.19 -24.89
C ASN A 25 6.10 -19.65 -23.55
N SER A 26 6.20 -18.86 -22.49
CA SER A 26 5.64 -19.17 -21.17
C SER A 26 5.19 -17.88 -20.51
N CYS A 27 3.89 -17.74 -20.27
CA CYS A 27 3.32 -16.53 -19.68
C CYS A 27 2.63 -16.86 -18.35
N VAL A 28 2.77 -15.97 -17.38
CA VAL A 28 2.11 -16.07 -16.08
C VAL A 28 1.05 -14.98 -16.03
N ARG A 29 -0.17 -15.36 -15.65
CA ARG A 29 -1.24 -14.43 -15.32
C ARG A 29 -1.60 -14.63 -13.87
N ALA A 30 -1.38 -13.62 -13.06
CA ALA A 30 -1.77 -13.62 -11.66
C ALA A 30 -2.35 -12.25 -11.31
N VAL A 31 -3.42 -12.25 -10.53
CA VAL A 31 -3.94 -11.04 -9.90
C VAL A 31 -3.55 -11.11 -8.43
N LEU A 32 -2.65 -10.22 -8.01
CA LEU A 32 -2.35 -9.99 -6.60
C LEU A 32 -3.15 -8.78 -6.14
N LEU A 33 -4.10 -9.01 -5.23
CA LEU A 33 -4.84 -7.93 -4.55
C LEU A 33 -4.01 -7.35 -3.39
N VAL A 34 -2.74 -7.03 -3.67
CA VAL A 34 -1.82 -6.37 -2.75
C VAL A 34 -1.79 -4.89 -3.14
N GLY A 35 -2.30 -4.02 -2.26
CA GLY A 35 -2.16 -2.58 -2.44
C GLY A 35 -0.68 -2.16 -2.44
N THR A 36 -0.37 -0.94 -2.87
CA THR A 36 1.01 -0.47 -3.06
C THR A 36 1.84 -0.58 -1.76
N PRO A 37 2.94 -1.37 -1.74
CA PRO A 37 3.80 -1.50 -0.56
C PRO A 37 4.27 -0.14 0.00
N ALA A 38 4.44 0.86 -0.88
CA ALA A 38 4.79 2.22 -0.51
C ALA A 38 3.81 2.88 0.48
N ILE A 39 2.52 2.58 0.39
CA ILE A 39 1.50 3.09 1.33
C ILE A 39 1.45 2.21 2.58
N TRP A 40 1.44 0.89 2.42
CA TRP A 40 1.27 -0.05 3.53
C TRP A 40 2.44 -0.07 4.50
N TRP A 41 3.68 0.08 4.02
CA TRP A 41 4.85 0.16 4.90
C TRP A 41 4.83 1.40 5.80
N LEU A 42 4.14 2.46 5.39
CA LEU A 42 3.92 3.63 6.23
C LEU A 42 2.71 3.50 7.16
N ALA A 43 1.88 2.45 7.05
CA ALA A 43 0.69 2.31 7.88
C ALA A 43 1.02 2.35 9.38
N VAL A 44 2.00 1.56 9.83
CA VAL A 44 2.40 1.51 11.25
C VAL A 44 2.87 2.88 11.78
N PRO A 45 3.89 3.55 11.19
CA PRO A 45 4.31 4.85 11.69
C PRO A 45 3.23 5.93 11.60
N VAL A 46 2.38 5.90 10.57
CA VAL A 46 1.25 6.83 10.42
C VAL A 46 0.21 6.61 11.51
N LEU A 47 -0.15 5.36 11.84
CA LEU A 47 -1.10 5.04 12.90
C LEU A 47 -0.57 5.42 14.28
N LEU A 48 0.72 5.19 14.55
CA LEU A 48 1.37 5.64 15.78
C LEU A 48 1.32 7.16 15.90
N TRP A 49 1.65 7.88 14.83
CA TRP A 49 1.56 9.33 14.79
C TRP A 49 0.13 9.84 14.96
N ALA A 50 -0.84 9.25 14.26
CA ALA A 50 -2.24 9.64 14.33
C ALA A 50 -2.81 9.39 15.74
N THR A 51 -2.45 8.29 16.39
CA THR A 51 -2.82 8.00 17.78
C THR A 51 -2.21 9.04 18.72
N TRP A 52 -0.93 9.34 18.58
CA TRP A 52 -0.27 10.38 19.37
C TRP A 52 -0.88 11.77 19.13
N ALA A 53 -1.17 12.14 17.89
CA ALA A 53 -1.82 13.41 17.54
C ALA A 53 -3.25 13.49 18.11
N THR A 54 -3.97 12.37 18.12
CA THR A 54 -5.31 12.29 18.72
C THR A 54 -5.26 12.46 20.24
N VAL A 55 -4.35 11.76 20.93
CA VAL A 55 -4.31 11.75 22.41
C VAL A 55 -3.61 13.00 22.98
N VAL A 56 -2.45 13.37 22.43
CA VAL A 56 -1.59 14.43 22.97
C VAL A 56 -1.94 15.78 22.39
N ARG A 57 -2.13 15.89 21.07
CA ARG A 57 -2.51 17.16 20.43
C ARG A 57 -4.02 17.42 20.44
N ARG A 58 -4.84 16.43 20.80
CA ARG A 58 -6.31 16.50 20.77
C ARG A 58 -6.86 16.98 19.43
N ASP A 59 -6.22 16.55 18.35
CA ASP A 59 -6.62 16.95 17.00
C ASP A 59 -7.73 16.04 16.48
N TRP A 60 -8.96 16.55 16.44
CA TRP A 60 -10.15 15.80 16.04
C TRP A 60 -10.06 15.25 14.61
N ARG A 61 -9.26 15.90 13.74
CA ARG A 61 -9.07 15.48 12.35
C ARG A 61 -8.42 14.10 12.28
N TYR A 62 -7.38 13.89 13.08
CA TYR A 62 -6.73 12.58 13.21
C TYR A 62 -7.65 11.57 13.89
N ALA A 63 -8.43 11.99 14.89
CA ALA A 63 -9.38 11.13 15.57
C ALA A 63 -10.44 10.55 14.61
N ALA A 64 -11.04 11.40 13.77
CA ALA A 64 -12.06 10.97 12.81
C ALA A 64 -11.51 9.95 11.80
N ALA A 65 -10.31 10.21 11.27
CA ALA A 65 -9.64 9.30 10.35
C ALA A 65 -9.26 7.98 11.02
N LEU A 66 -8.72 8.05 12.25
CA LEU A 66 -8.29 6.89 13.02
C LEU A 66 -9.49 6.00 13.39
N VAL A 67 -10.62 6.60 13.78
CA VAL A 67 -11.86 5.85 14.07
C VAL A 67 -12.36 5.11 12.82
N GLY A 68 -12.34 5.75 11.66
CA GLY A 68 -12.70 5.09 10.39
C GLY A 68 -11.78 3.91 10.05
N TYR A 69 -10.47 4.06 10.27
CA TYR A 69 -9.50 2.97 10.12
C TYR A 69 -9.78 1.82 11.11
N CYS A 70 -9.94 2.15 12.39
CA CYS A 70 -10.22 1.18 13.44
C CYS A 70 -11.58 0.49 13.27
N ALA A 71 -12.58 1.15 12.68
CA ALA A 71 -13.88 0.53 12.38
C ALA A 71 -13.75 -0.62 11.37
N GLY A 72 -12.81 -0.52 10.42
CA GLY A 72 -12.49 -1.63 9.53
C GLY A 72 -11.66 -2.72 10.21
N TRP A 73 -10.73 -2.34 11.07
CA TRP A 73 -9.70 -3.25 11.62
C TRP A 73 -10.13 -3.98 12.91
N LEU A 74 -10.76 -3.29 13.86
CA LEU A 74 -11.14 -3.87 15.15
C LEU A 74 -12.09 -5.07 15.07
N PRO A 75 -13.07 -5.15 14.15
CA PRO A 75 -13.95 -6.32 14.02
C PRO A 75 -13.19 -7.62 13.76
N TRP A 76 -11.95 -7.55 13.27
CA TRP A 76 -11.14 -8.73 13.00
C TRP A 76 -10.75 -9.45 14.29
N PHE A 77 -10.53 -8.72 15.38
CA PHE A 77 -10.23 -9.31 16.68
C PHE A 77 -11.43 -10.02 17.33
N ALA A 78 -12.65 -9.75 16.86
CA ALA A 78 -13.84 -10.42 17.35
C ALA A 78 -14.00 -11.84 16.77
N ASN A 79 -13.35 -12.16 15.63
CA ASN A 79 -13.47 -13.44 14.95
C ASN A 79 -12.12 -13.90 14.38
N ILE A 80 -11.16 -14.20 15.26
CA ILE A 80 -9.79 -14.61 14.88
C ILE A 80 -9.79 -16.01 14.24
N ASP A 81 -10.78 -16.85 14.54
CA ASP A 81 -10.92 -18.20 13.98
C ASP A 81 -11.29 -18.20 12.48
N ARG A 82 -11.65 -17.04 11.92
CA ARG A 82 -12.00 -16.92 10.51
C ARG A 82 -10.78 -16.54 9.69
N GLN A 83 -10.50 -17.30 8.63
CA GLN A 83 -9.48 -16.96 7.64
C GLN A 83 -9.73 -15.55 7.07
N MET A 84 -8.74 -14.67 7.23
CA MET A 84 -8.78 -13.30 6.73
C MET A 84 -7.89 -13.12 5.52
N TYR A 85 -8.41 -12.45 4.51
CA TYR A 85 -7.68 -12.13 3.30
C TYR A 85 -7.35 -10.63 3.25
N PHE A 86 -6.20 -10.29 2.68
CA PHE A 86 -5.71 -8.91 2.63
C PHE A 86 -6.65 -7.93 1.91
N PHE A 87 -7.46 -8.39 0.96
CA PHE A 87 -8.42 -7.52 0.28
C PHE A 87 -9.47 -6.90 1.23
N TYR A 88 -9.73 -7.51 2.40
CA TYR A 88 -10.58 -6.91 3.42
C TYR A 88 -10.00 -5.62 4.02
N ALA A 89 -8.71 -5.35 3.82
CA ALA A 89 -8.07 -4.10 4.22
C ALA A 89 -8.38 -2.93 3.25
N THR A 90 -8.91 -3.20 2.06
CA THR A 90 -9.23 -2.17 1.04
C THR A 90 -10.06 -1.00 1.58
N PRO A 91 -11.14 -1.22 2.36
CA PRO A 91 -11.93 -0.13 2.94
C PRO A 91 -11.17 0.77 3.91
N MET A 92 -10.03 0.31 4.46
CA MET A 92 -9.21 1.08 5.39
C MET A 92 -8.30 2.09 4.68
N VAL A 93 -7.98 1.86 3.39
CA VAL A 93 -7.08 2.67 2.57
C VAL A 93 -7.43 4.16 2.54
N PRO A 94 -8.69 4.60 2.28
CA PRO A 94 -9.01 6.03 2.23
C PRO A 94 -8.69 6.75 3.55
N PHE A 95 -8.91 6.09 4.69
CA PHE A 95 -8.59 6.67 6.00
C PHE A 95 -7.08 6.77 6.22
N LEU A 96 -6.32 5.76 5.79
CA LEU A 96 -4.86 5.79 5.85
C LEU A 96 -4.27 6.91 4.97
N VAL A 97 -4.75 7.04 3.73
CA VAL A 97 -4.31 8.10 2.81
C VAL A 97 -4.67 9.49 3.36
N MET A 98 -5.84 9.64 3.97
CA MET A 98 -6.24 10.88 4.63
C MET A 98 -5.31 11.24 5.80
N MET A 99 -4.93 10.27 6.64
CA MET A 99 -3.94 10.49 7.71
C MET A 99 -2.57 10.89 7.15
N ILE A 100 -2.11 10.24 6.09
CA ILE A 100 -0.86 10.61 5.40
C ILE A 100 -0.93 12.05 4.88
N ALA A 101 -2.04 12.43 4.25
CA ALA A 101 -2.26 13.79 3.75
C ALA A 101 -2.24 14.83 4.87
N PHE A 102 -2.83 14.53 6.04
CA PHE A 102 -2.75 15.40 7.21
C PHE A 102 -1.32 15.56 7.72
N ILE A 103 -0.56 14.47 7.79
CA ILE A 103 0.85 14.49 8.21
C ILE A 103 1.68 15.34 7.25
N ILE A 104 1.51 15.15 5.93
CA ILE A 104 2.20 15.95 4.91
C ILE A 104 1.76 17.42 5.00
N GLY A 105 0.47 17.69 5.18
CA GLY A 105 -0.07 19.04 5.31
C GLY A 105 0.50 19.79 6.53
N ASP A 106 0.51 19.16 7.70
CA ASP A 106 1.13 19.69 8.91
C ASP A 106 2.65 19.83 8.73
N PHE A 107 3.27 18.85 8.08
CA PHE A 107 4.69 18.86 7.73
C PHE A 107 5.04 19.91 6.69
N LEU A 108 4.12 20.47 5.90
CA LEU A 108 4.38 21.57 4.96
C LEU A 108 3.97 22.94 5.55
N ARG A 109 3.00 22.99 6.47
CA ARG A 109 2.52 24.24 7.08
C ARG A 109 3.39 24.82 8.20
N LYS A 110 4.26 24.04 8.86
CA LYS A 110 5.12 24.60 9.93
C LYS A 110 5.87 25.84 9.44
N PRO A 111 5.78 26.98 10.14
CA PRO A 111 6.56 28.16 9.80
C PRO A 111 8.06 27.83 9.92
N THR A 112 8.85 28.34 8.98
CA THR A 112 10.31 28.21 9.00
C THR A 112 10.89 29.44 8.32
N ASP A 113 11.80 30.13 9.02
CA ASP A 113 12.48 31.30 8.48
C ASP A 113 13.60 30.89 7.51
N ASN A 114 14.04 29.62 7.58
CA ASN A 114 15.04 29.08 6.68
C ASN A 114 14.40 28.57 5.36
N PRO A 115 14.74 29.16 4.20
CA PRO A 115 14.21 28.77 2.89
C PRO A 115 14.68 27.38 2.42
N GLU A 116 15.87 26.93 2.82
CA GLU A 116 16.39 25.59 2.49
C GLU A 116 15.55 24.50 3.15
N ARG A 117 15.16 24.71 4.43
CA ARG A 117 14.26 23.78 5.14
C ARG A 117 12.89 23.70 4.46
N LYS A 118 12.37 24.81 3.94
CA LYS A 118 11.11 24.83 3.18
C LYS A 118 11.25 24.01 1.89
N LYS A 119 12.33 24.20 1.14
CA LYS A 119 12.63 23.43 -0.09
C LYS A 119 12.77 21.94 0.20
N LEU A 120 13.52 21.56 1.24
CA LEU A 120 13.69 20.17 1.65
C LEU A 120 12.35 19.51 1.99
N ARG A 121 11.48 20.19 2.73
CA ARG A 121 10.15 19.66 3.10
C ARG A 121 9.26 19.43 1.88
N MET A 122 9.25 20.38 0.94
CA MET A 122 8.55 20.22 -0.34
C MET A 122 9.14 19.08 -1.17
N PHE A 123 10.47 18.98 -1.24
CA PHE A 123 11.15 17.89 -1.93
C PHE A 123 10.77 16.53 -1.35
N ILE A 124 10.78 16.36 -0.02
CA ILE A 124 10.38 15.11 0.64
C ILE A 124 8.93 14.74 0.31
N ALA A 125 8.00 15.72 0.38
CA ALA A 125 6.59 15.48 0.08
C ALA A 125 6.38 15.06 -1.40
N THR A 126 7.01 15.77 -2.33
CA THR A 126 6.93 15.47 -3.76
C THR A 126 7.59 14.13 -4.09
N PHE A 127 8.75 13.86 -3.50
CA PHE A 127 9.48 12.60 -3.68
C PHE A 127 8.64 11.41 -3.20
N TYR A 128 8.00 11.53 -2.03
CA TYR A 128 7.11 10.49 -1.53
C TYR A 128 5.93 10.25 -2.48
N LEU A 129 5.28 11.30 -2.96
CA LEU A 129 4.17 11.17 -3.92
C LEU A 129 4.63 10.51 -5.22
N ALA A 130 5.79 10.93 -5.75
CA ALA A 130 6.38 10.32 -6.94
C ALA A 130 6.68 8.83 -6.72
N LEU A 131 7.24 8.46 -5.56
CA LEU A 131 7.50 7.07 -5.20
C LEU A 131 6.21 6.23 -5.19
N VAL A 132 5.12 6.74 -4.61
CA VAL A 132 3.82 6.04 -4.59
C VAL A 132 3.28 5.84 -6.01
N VAL A 133 3.35 6.87 -6.86
CA VAL A 133 2.91 6.80 -8.26
C VAL A 133 3.76 5.82 -9.06
N THR A 134 5.09 5.86 -8.90
CA THR A 134 6.01 4.92 -9.55
C THR A 134 5.77 3.48 -9.09
N ASN A 135 5.52 3.26 -7.79
CA ASN A 135 5.21 1.93 -7.27
C ASN A 135 3.87 1.40 -7.82
N PHE A 136 2.85 2.26 -7.95
CA PHE A 136 1.60 1.89 -8.61
C PHE A 136 1.81 1.55 -10.09
N ALA A 137 2.56 2.37 -10.82
CA ALA A 137 2.87 2.13 -12.24
C ALA A 137 3.66 0.82 -12.43
N TRP A 138 4.57 0.49 -11.51
CA TRP A 138 5.32 -0.77 -11.52
C TRP A 138 4.42 -1.98 -11.30
N LEU A 139 3.44 -1.89 -10.38
CA LEU A 139 2.51 -2.99 -10.07
C LEU A 139 1.29 -3.05 -11.01
N TYR A 140 1.12 -2.08 -11.90
CA TYR A 140 -0.03 -1.99 -12.80
C TYR A 140 -0.32 -3.26 -13.62
N PRO A 141 0.68 -3.96 -14.20
CA PRO A 141 0.45 -5.20 -14.94
C PRO A 141 -0.18 -6.30 -14.07
N ILE A 142 0.26 -6.42 -12.82
CA ILE A 142 -0.28 -7.39 -11.85
C ILE A 142 -1.70 -7.01 -11.44
N LEU A 143 -1.95 -5.73 -11.16
CA LEU A 143 -3.26 -5.23 -10.72
C LEU A 143 -4.34 -5.39 -11.80
N THR A 144 -3.94 -5.37 -13.07
CA THR A 144 -4.85 -5.50 -14.23
C THR A 144 -4.91 -6.92 -14.79
N GLY A 145 -4.13 -7.87 -14.25
CA GLY A 145 -4.06 -9.24 -14.76
C GLY A 145 -3.46 -9.34 -16.17
N ALA A 146 -2.62 -8.38 -16.56
CA ALA A 146 -1.90 -8.41 -17.82
C ALA A 146 -0.95 -9.63 -17.87
N ALA A 147 -0.76 -10.20 -19.06
CA ALA A 147 0.16 -11.32 -19.22
C ALA A 147 1.61 -10.81 -19.12
N ILE A 148 2.34 -11.30 -18.12
CA ILE A 148 3.73 -10.91 -17.85
C ILE A 148 4.69 -12.08 -18.06
N SER A 149 5.93 -11.75 -18.42
CA SER A 149 6.98 -12.76 -18.59
C SER A 149 7.40 -13.32 -17.22
N PRO A 150 7.93 -14.56 -17.16
CA PRO A 150 8.39 -15.16 -15.91
C PRO A 150 9.55 -14.39 -15.26
N PHE A 151 10.30 -13.60 -16.05
CA PHE A 151 11.36 -12.74 -15.54
C PHE A 151 10.80 -11.55 -14.77
N MET A 152 9.81 -10.84 -15.36
CA MET A 152 9.10 -9.74 -14.69
C MET A 152 8.43 -10.20 -13.40
N TRP A 153 7.75 -11.35 -13.44
CA TRP A 153 7.13 -11.98 -12.29
C TRP A 153 8.11 -12.21 -11.13
N ASN A 154 9.34 -12.65 -11.41
CA ASN A 154 10.35 -12.84 -10.36
C ASN A 154 10.89 -11.53 -9.80
N MET A 155 10.93 -10.44 -10.59
CA MET A 155 11.36 -9.12 -10.11
C MET A 155 10.31 -8.44 -9.24
N GLU A 156 9.03 -8.76 -9.44
CA GLU A 156 7.91 -8.22 -8.66
C GLU A 156 7.74 -8.94 -7.31
N MET A 157 8.25 -10.17 -7.19
CA MET A 157 8.30 -10.91 -5.91
C MET A 157 9.46 -10.45 -5.03
N TRP A 158 9.24 -9.35 -4.33
CA TRP A 158 10.24 -8.78 -3.42
C TRP A 158 10.50 -9.64 -2.19
N LEU A 159 9.51 -10.42 -1.77
CA LEU A 159 9.61 -11.33 -0.63
C LEU A 159 9.52 -12.79 -1.10
N PRO A 160 10.32 -13.71 -0.53
CA PRO A 160 10.25 -15.13 -0.88
C PRO A 160 8.87 -15.75 -0.67
N SER A 161 8.07 -15.21 0.26
CA SER A 161 6.72 -15.67 0.58
C SER A 161 5.65 -15.27 -0.42
N TRP A 162 5.99 -14.47 -1.44
CA TRP A 162 5.06 -14.08 -2.51
C TRP A 162 5.13 -15.02 -3.72
N ARG A 163 5.98 -16.07 -3.66
CA ARG A 163 6.07 -17.18 -4.63
C ARG A 163 5.02 -18.24 -4.35
#